data_AF-A0A7C2Q4L9-F1
#
_entry.id   AF-A0A7C2Q4L9-F1
#
_cell.length_a   1.000
_cell.length_b   1.000
_cell.length_c   1.000
_cell.angle_alpha   90.00
_cell.angle_beta   90.00
_cell.angle_gamma   90.00
#
_symmetry.space_group_name_H-M   'P 1'
#
loop_
_entity.id
_entity.type
_entity.pdbx_description
1 polymer ?
#
loop_
_entity_poly.entity_id
_entity_poly.type
_entity_poly.pdbx_seq_one_letter_code
_entity_poly.pdbx_strand_id
1 'polypeptide(L)'
;MTHEEIIESIKEQYSRDLRKQLVKSLLEHEKNKDQAAIRSGYQIMNQIFYYVLNKLGWTIADNAEKWDSSPLDIMSEVFPKLETTQWFA
;
A
#
# COMPACT_ATOMS: atom_id res chain seq x y z
N MET A 1 -15.24 10.03 -0.27
CA MET A 1 -14.44 9.74 -1.47
C MET A 1 -14.81 8.33 -1.92
N THR A 2 -14.97 8.11 -3.22
CA THR A 2 -15.16 6.77 -3.78
C THR A 2 -13.82 6.02 -3.83
N HIS A 3 -13.90 4.72 -4.09
CA HIS A 3 -12.72 3.88 -4.32
C HIS A 3 -11.82 4.50 -5.41
N GLU A 4 -12.41 4.88 -6.55
CA GLU A 4 -11.70 5.45 -7.69
C GLU A 4 -11.04 6.79 -7.34
N GLU A 5 -11.72 7.65 -6.57
CA GLU A 5 -11.15 8.94 -6.15
C GLU A 5 -9.90 8.77 -5.26
N ILE A 6 -9.88 7.75 -4.40
CA ILE A 6 -8.71 7.43 -3.57
C ILE A 6 -7.56 6.97 -4.46
N ILE A 7 -7.85 6.07 -5.40
CA ILE A 7 -6.86 5.54 -6.33
C ILE A 7 -6.23 6.66 -7.16
N GLU A 8 -7.06 7.52 -7.77
CA GLU A 8 -6.57 8.62 -8.59
C GLU A 8 -5.78 9.62 -7.75
N SER A 9 -6.21 9.93 -6.52
CA SER A 9 -5.44 10.78 -5.60
C SER A 9 -4.03 10.22 -5.33
N ILE A 10 -3.90 8.91 -5.14
CA ILE A 10 -2.58 8.28 -4.92
C ILE A 10 -1.77 8.26 -6.23
N LYS A 11 -2.40 8.00 -7.38
CA LYS A 11 -1.71 8.00 -8.69
C LYS A 11 -1.25 9.40 -9.11
N GLU A 12 -1.94 10.46 -8.69
CA GLU A 12 -1.52 11.85 -8.89
C GLU A 12 -0.31 12.21 -8.03
N GLN A 13 -0.33 11.82 -6.75
CA GLN A 13 0.77 12.06 -5.83
C GLN A 13 2.02 11.21 -6.14
N TYR A 14 1.81 9.97 -6.59
CA TYR A 14 2.85 9.01 -6.91
C TYR A 14 2.75 8.61 -8.38
N SER A 15 3.66 9.16 -9.19
CA SER A 15 3.76 8.83 -10.61
C SER A 15 3.87 7.32 -10.83
N ARG A 16 3.48 6.87 -12.02
CA ARG A 16 3.57 5.45 -12.40
C ARG A 16 4.96 4.86 -12.17
N ASP A 17 6.01 5.62 -12.43
CA ASP A 17 7.39 5.16 -12.26
C ASP A 17 7.78 5.07 -10.79
N LEU A 18 7.37 6.03 -9.94
CA LEU A 18 7.59 5.96 -8.50
C LEU A 18 6.89 4.76 -7.87
N ARG A 19 5.64 4.48 -8.25
CA ARG A 19 4.88 3.32 -7.76
C ARG A 19 5.57 2.00 -8.13
N LYS A 20 6.05 1.88 -9.36
CA LYS A 20 6.83 0.71 -9.82
C LYS A 20 8.17 0.60 -9.10
N GLN A 21 8.88 1.72 -8.93
CA GLN A 21 10.18 1.74 -8.26
C GLN A 21 10.05 1.33 -6.79
N LEU A 22 9.02 1.79 -6.08
CA LEU A 22 8.78 1.40 -4.69
C LEU A 22 8.65 -0.12 -4.54
N VAL A 23 7.77 -0.75 -5.34
CA VAL A 23 7.59 -2.21 -5.30
C VAL A 23 8.87 -2.94 -5.72
N LYS A 24 9.56 -2.46 -6.76
CA LYS A 24 10.81 -3.07 -7.22
C LYS A 24 11.88 -3.02 -6.13
N SER A 25 12.07 -1.88 -5.49
CA SER A 25 13.04 -1.71 -4.40
C SER A 25 12.69 -2.61 -3.22
N LEU A 26 11.41 -2.69 -2.83
CA LEU A 26 10.97 -3.63 -1.79
C LEU A 26 11.37 -5.06 -2.09
N LEU A 27 11.04 -5.57 -3.28
CA LEU A 27 11.39 -6.94 -3.69
C LEU A 27 12.91 -7.17 -3.71
N GLU A 28 13.68 -6.17 -4.15
CA GLU A 28 15.14 -6.24 -4.16
C GLU A 28 15.72 -6.29 -2.74
N HIS A 29 15.21 -5.44 -1.83
CA HIS A 29 15.63 -5.42 -0.44
C HIS A 29 15.23 -6.70 0.31
N GLU A 30 14.03 -7.22 0.07
CA GLU A 30 13.53 -8.49 0.60
C GLU A 30 14.42 -9.65 0.15
N LYS A 31 14.76 -9.72 -1.15
CA LYS A 31 15.67 -10.72 -1.70
C LYS A 31 17.06 -10.64 -1.07
N ASN A 32 17.57 -9.42 -0.88
CA ASN A 32 18.89 -9.16 -0.30
C ASN A 32 18.90 -9.22 1.23
N LYS A 33 17.73 -9.41 1.87
CA LYS A 33 17.53 -9.40 3.33
C LYS A 33 18.04 -8.14 4.01
N ASP A 34 18.01 -7.00 3.31
CA ASP A 34 18.40 -5.70 3.87
C ASP A 34 17.28 -5.17 4.78
N GLN A 35 17.35 -5.52 6.07
CA GLN A 35 16.32 -5.19 7.04
C GLN A 35 16.09 -3.68 7.21
N ALA A 36 17.15 -2.87 7.08
CA ALA A 36 17.02 -1.42 7.21
C ALA A 36 16.25 -0.84 6.02
N ALA A 37 16.58 -1.27 4.80
CA ALA A 37 15.90 -0.84 3.59
C ALA A 37 14.46 -1.38 3.49
N ILE A 38 14.23 -2.63 3.88
CA ILE A 38 12.87 -3.22 4.00
C ILE A 38 12.02 -2.38 4.94
N ARG A 39 12.53 -2.08 6.14
CA ARG A 39 11.78 -1.29 7.13
C ARG A 39 11.43 0.10 6.60
N SER A 40 12.37 0.77 5.93
CA SER A 40 12.14 2.08 5.31
C SER A 40 11.07 2.02 4.22
N GLY A 41 11.15 1.02 3.32
CA GLY A 41 10.15 0.84 2.27
C GLY A 41 8.75 0.51 2.83
N TYR A 42 8.68 -0.32 3.88
CA TYR A 42 7.42 -0.65 4.54
C TYR A 42 6.82 0.55 5.27
N GLN A 43 7.64 1.46 5.80
CA GLN A 43 7.13 2.70 6.39
C GLN A 43 6.41 3.55 5.34
N ILE A 44 6.95 3.66 4.12
CA ILE A 44 6.29 4.38 3.03
C ILE A 44 4.97 3.70 2.67
N MET A 45 4.98 2.38 2.47
CA MET A 45 3.77 1.61 2.18
C MET A 45 2.70 1.77 3.27
N ASN A 46 3.09 1.71 4.53
CA ASN A 46 2.20 1.89 5.67
C ASN A 46 1.61 3.30 5.71
N GLN A 47 2.39 4.34 5.43
CA GLN A 47 1.87 5.71 5.38
C GLN A 47 0.77 5.87 4.32
N ILE A 48 0.97 5.28 3.14
CA ILE A 48 -0.03 5.30 2.07
C ILE A 48 -1.24 4.46 2.45
N PHE A 49 -1.03 3.29 3.06
CA PHE A 49 -2.11 2.45 3.56
C PHE A 49 -2.95 3.14 4.64
N TYR A 50 -2.32 3.84 5.60
CA TYR A 50 -3.03 4.64 6.60
C TYR A 50 -3.85 5.76 5.97
N TYR A 51 -3.33 6.39 4.91
CA TYR A 51 -4.12 7.35 4.13
C TYR A 51 -5.37 6.68 3.54
N VAL A 52 -5.24 5.50 2.92
CA VAL A 52 -6.37 4.74 2.37
C VAL A 52 -7.40 4.41 3.45
N LEU A 53 -6.96 3.87 4.59
CA LEU A 53 -7.83 3.57 5.73
C LEU A 53 -8.60 4.81 6.19
N ASN A 54 -7.90 5.93 6.38
CA ASN A 54 -8.54 7.19 6.79
C ASN A 54 -9.57 7.68 5.77
N LYS A 55 -9.31 7.53 4.47
CA LYS A 55 -10.24 7.96 3.42
C LYS A 55 -11.47 7.06 3.29
N LEU A 56 -11.33 5.77 3.61
CA LEU A 56 -12.45 4.83 3.67
C LEU A 56 -13.23 4.91 4.99
N GLY A 57 -12.81 5.76 5.93
CA GLY A 57 -13.44 5.82 7.26
C GLY A 57 -13.21 4.55 8.09
N TRP A 58 -12.16 3.79 7.77
CA TRP A 58 -11.81 2.58 8.50
C TRP A 58 -11.35 2.93 9.91
N THR A 59 -12.09 2.45 10.91
CA THR A 59 -11.67 2.48 12.31
C THR A 59 -11.45 1.05 12.79
N ILE A 60 -10.45 0.85 13.66
CA ILE A 60 -10.16 -0.47 14.23
C ILE A 60 -11.33 -0.99 15.09
N ALA A 61 -12.15 -0.08 15.64
CA ALA A 61 -13.27 -0.42 16.52
C ALA A 61 -14.53 -0.90 15.78
N ASP A 62 -14.81 -0.37 14.58
CA ASP A 62 -16.08 -0.61 13.89
C ASP A 62 -16.03 -1.81 12.92
N ASN A 63 -14.83 -2.25 12.52
CA ASN A 63 -14.65 -3.26 11.47
C ASN A 63 -14.29 -4.67 11.98
N ALA A 64 -14.31 -4.91 13.29
CA ALA A 64 -14.02 -6.24 13.85
C ALA A 64 -15.03 -7.33 13.44
N GLU A 65 -16.26 -6.94 13.05
CA GLU A 65 -17.33 -7.86 12.66
C GLU A 65 -17.45 -8.10 11.15
N LYS A 66 -16.81 -7.27 10.30
CA LYS A 66 -16.85 -7.41 8.84
C LYS A 66 -15.48 -7.14 8.28
N TRP A 67 -14.80 -8.21 7.88
CA TRP A 67 -13.59 -8.11 7.08
C TRP A 67 -13.92 -7.42 5.76
N ASP A 68 -13.39 -6.21 5.55
CA ASP A 68 -13.48 -5.49 4.29
C ASP A 68 -12.09 -5.42 3.63
N SER A 69 -11.97 -5.99 2.43
CA SER A 69 -10.70 -6.03 1.69
C SER A 69 -10.41 -4.74 0.93
N SER A 70 -11.36 -3.80 0.86
CA SER A 70 -11.24 -2.59 0.03
C SER A 70 -9.93 -1.82 0.24
N PRO A 71 -9.39 -1.65 1.47
CA PRO A 71 -8.10 -1.00 1.63
C PRO A 71 -6.95 -1.72 0.92
N LEU A 72 -6.91 -3.06 0.98
CA LEU A 72 -5.87 -3.87 0.33
C LEU A 72 -6.09 -3.94 -1.19
N ASP A 73 -7.35 -3.95 -1.64
CA ASP A 73 -7.71 -3.92 -3.06
C ASP A 73 -7.22 -2.62 -3.72
N ILE A 74 -7.46 -1.46 -3.07
CA ILE A 74 -6.93 -0.16 -3.49
C ILE A 74 -5.41 -0.18 -3.62
N MET A 75 -4.72 -0.71 -2.60
CA MET A 75 -3.25 -0.77 -2.61
C MET A 75 -2.73 -1.64 -3.77
N SER A 76 -3.38 -2.78 -4.02
CA SER A 76 -3.01 -3.70 -5.10
C SER A 76 -3.24 -3.10 -6.49
N GLU A 77 -4.29 -2.29 -6.65
CA GLU A 77 -4.54 -1.58 -7.91
C GLU A 77 -3.52 -0.45 -8.15
N VAL A 78 -3.14 0.26 -7.09
CA VAL A 78 -2.19 1.37 -7.18
C VAL A 78 -0.76 0.87 -7.39
N PHE A 79 -0.33 -0.18 -6.69
CA PHE A 79 1.06 -0.65 -6.66
C PHE A 79 1.20 -1.98 -7.43
N PRO A 80 1.78 -1.98 -8.64
CA PRO A 80 1.86 -3.18 -9.45
C PRO A 80 2.71 -4.26 -8.78
N LYS A 81 2.20 -5.49 -8.71
CA LYS A 81 2.87 -6.67 -8.10
C LYS A 81 3.06 -6.57 -6.60
N LEU A 82 2.33 -5.68 -5.92
CA LEU A 82 2.43 -5.55 -4.47
C LEU A 82 2.15 -6.88 -3.75
N GLU A 83 1.25 -7.69 -4.30
CA GLU A 83 0.89 -9.03 -3.82
C GLU A 83 2.06 -10.02 -3.79
N THR A 84 3.18 -9.69 -4.44
CA THR A 84 4.39 -10.51 -4.44
C THR A 84 5.40 -10.12 -3.36
N THR A 85 5.15 -9.02 -2.63
CA THR A 85 6.00 -8.53 -1.55
C THR A 85 5.62 -9.16 -0.22
N GLN A 86 6.57 -9.23 0.72
CA GLN A 86 6.29 -9.65 2.10
C GLN A 86 5.46 -8.62 2.89
N TRP A 87 5.28 -7.39 2.38
CA TRP A 87 4.39 -6.41 3.00
C TRP A 87 2.92 -6.82 2.89
N PHE A 88 2.57 -7.50 1.79
CA PHE A 88 1.20 -7.92 1.49
C PHE A 88 0.85 -9.30 2.08
N ALA A 89 1.87 -10.09 2.44
CA ALA A 89 1.76 -11.51 2.80
C ALA A 89 1.66 -11.78 4.30
#